data_AF-A0A9D2WRJ0-F1
#
_entry.id   AF-A0A9D2WRJ0-F1
#
_cell.length_a   1.000
_cell.length_b   1.000
_cell.length_c   1.000
_cell.angle_alpha   90.00
_cell.angle_beta   90.00
_cell.angle_gamma   90.00
#
_symmetry.space_group_name_H-M   'P 1'
#
loop_
_entity.id
_entity.type
_entity.pdbx_description
1 polymer ?
#
loop_
_entity_poly.entity_id
_entity_poly.type
_entity_poly.pdbx_seq_one_letter_code
_entity_poly.pdbx_strand_id
1 'polypeptide(L)'
;MEYLNDEQATFFTWCDEILSAYVSREGVTLNNWHPRKKRSGQYELVIELGQPEGVSLRQVVAIPEQFHDLLEREYFICHPDDEEKL
;
A
#
# COMPACT_ATOMS: atom_id res chain seq x y z
N MET A 1 -4.12 -13.34 -22.14
CA MET A 1 -4.21 -12.18 -21.22
C MET A 1 -4.80 -12.65 -19.89
N GLU A 2 -4.21 -13.67 -19.27
CA GLU A 2 -4.76 -14.27 -18.05
C GLU A 2 -3.81 -14.09 -16.85
N TYR A 3 -2.50 -14.17 -17.08
CA TYR A 3 -1.47 -14.00 -16.03
C TYR A 3 -1.49 -12.67 -15.26
N LEU A 4 -1.92 -11.56 -15.88
CA LEU A 4 -2.02 -10.26 -15.20
C LEU A 4 -3.15 -10.26 -14.15
N ASN A 5 -4.25 -10.98 -14.41
CA ASN A 5 -5.38 -11.03 -13.50
C ASN A 5 -5.05 -11.81 -12.23
N ASP A 6 -4.27 -12.90 -12.35
CA ASP A 6 -3.85 -13.70 -11.19
C ASP A 6 -2.86 -12.95 -10.30
N GLU A 7 -1.88 -12.24 -10.87
CA GLU A 7 -0.89 -11.46 -10.12
C GLU A 7 -1.53 -10.24 -9.42
N GLN A 8 -2.42 -9.51 -10.11
CA GLN A 8 -3.22 -8.44 -9.53
C GLN A 8 -4.12 -8.94 -8.41
N ALA A 9 -4.87 -10.04 -8.64
CA ALA A 9 -5.74 -10.61 -7.63
C ALA A 9 -4.96 -11.05 -6.39
N THR A 10 -3.76 -11.62 -6.59
CA THR A 10 -2.86 -12.00 -5.49
C THR A 10 -2.39 -10.76 -4.72
N PHE A 11 -2.02 -9.68 -5.42
CA PHE A 11 -1.62 -8.42 -4.79
C PHE A 11 -2.76 -7.79 -3.97
N PHE A 12 -3.96 -7.70 -4.52
CA PHE A 12 -5.11 -7.15 -3.79
C PHE A 12 -5.49 -8.02 -2.59
N THR A 13 -5.46 -9.34 -2.74
CA THR A 13 -5.67 -10.26 -1.61
C THR A 13 -4.66 -10.02 -0.51
N TRP A 14 -3.37 -9.88 -0.85
CA TRP A 14 -2.33 -9.55 0.13
C TRP A 14 -2.59 -8.20 0.81
N CYS A 15 -2.99 -7.17 0.06
CA CYS A 15 -3.37 -5.87 0.63
C CYS A 15 -4.54 -6.00 1.62
N ASP A 16 -5.61 -6.72 1.26
CA ASP A 16 -6.77 -6.96 2.12
C ASP A 16 -6.39 -7.68 3.42
N GLU A 17 -5.54 -8.71 3.36
CA GLU A 17 -5.06 -9.42 4.53
C GLU A 17 -4.29 -8.50 5.49
N ILE A 18 -3.39 -7.67 4.93
CA ILE A 18 -2.61 -6.70 5.70
C ILE A 18 -3.54 -5.65 6.33
N LEU A 19 -4.42 -5.02 5.55
CA LEU A 19 -5.34 -3.99 6.03
C LEU A 19 -6.27 -4.54 7.11
N SER A 20 -6.80 -5.75 6.92
CA SER A 20 -7.64 -6.43 7.91
C SER A 20 -6.90 -6.66 9.24
N ALA A 21 -5.61 -7.02 9.20
CA ALA A 21 -4.80 -7.18 10.40
C ALA A 21 -4.63 -5.86 11.18
N TYR A 22 -4.62 -4.70 10.49
CA TYR A 22 -4.52 -3.38 11.12
C TYR A 22 -5.86 -2.85 11.63
N VAL A 23 -6.95 -3.08 10.90
CA VAL A 23 -8.31 -2.60 11.23
C VAL A 23 -9.02 -3.49 12.26
N SER A 24 -8.60 -4.76 12.40
CA SER A 24 -9.15 -5.68 13.41
C SER A 24 -8.88 -5.24 14.86
N ARG A 25 -8.12 -4.16 15.08
CA ARG A 25 -7.88 -3.57 16.40
C ARG A 25 -9.07 -2.71 16.80
N GLU A 26 -9.62 -2.96 18.00
CA GLU A 26 -10.78 -2.23 18.51
C GLU A 26 -10.53 -0.71 18.51
N GLY A 27 -11.48 0.05 17.96
CA GLY A 27 -11.40 1.51 17.88
C GLY A 27 -10.51 2.06 16.76
N VAL A 28 -10.05 1.25 15.81
CA VAL A 28 -9.26 1.75 14.67
C VAL A 28 -10.09 1.71 13.39
N THR A 29 -10.11 2.81 12.63
CA THR A 29 -10.74 2.88 11.30
C THR A 29 -9.69 3.07 10.23
N LEU A 30 -9.86 2.44 9.06
CA LEU A 30 -9.03 2.74 7.90
C LEU A 30 -9.46 4.07 7.29
N ASN A 31 -8.56 5.04 7.24
CA ASN A 31 -8.83 6.33 6.58
C ASN A 31 -8.42 6.27 5.11
N ASN A 32 -7.21 5.77 4.84
CA ASN A 32 -6.63 5.71 3.50
C ASN A 32 -5.54 4.64 3.43
N TRP A 33 -5.23 4.17 2.23
CA TRP A 33 -4.05 3.33 1.99
C TRP A 33 -3.59 3.46 0.54
N HIS A 34 -2.28 3.35 0.32
CA HIS A 34 -1.72 3.36 -1.04
C HIS A 34 -0.32 2.73 -1.08
N PRO A 35 0.08 2.10 -2.20
CA PRO A 35 1.47 1.77 -2.42
C PRO A 35 2.31 3.04 -2.65
N ARG A 36 3.58 3.01 -2.28
CA ARG A 36 4.58 4.08 -2.46
C ARG A 36 5.92 3.47 -2.84
N LYS A 37 6.58 4.04 -3.86
CA LYS A 37 7.98 3.71 -4.20
C LYS A 37 8.94 4.51 -3.33
N LYS A 38 9.91 3.84 -2.71
CA LYS A 38 11.03 4.48 -2.00
C LYS A 38 12.10 4.90 -2.99
N ARG A 39 12.97 5.85 -2.58
CA ARG A 39 14.20 6.20 -3.31
C ARG A 39 15.14 5.01 -3.55
N SER A 40 15.08 3.99 -2.68
CA SER A 40 15.85 2.75 -2.85
C SER A 40 15.31 1.83 -3.97
N GLY A 41 14.16 2.16 -4.56
CA GLY A 41 13.46 1.32 -5.55
C GLY A 41 12.51 0.30 -4.95
N GLN A 42 12.53 0.09 -3.63
CA GLN A 42 11.60 -0.80 -2.94
C GLN A 42 10.22 -0.16 -2.78
N TYR A 43 9.18 -0.99 -2.72
CA TYR A 43 7.81 -0.56 -2.52
C TYR A 43 7.36 -0.75 -1.08
N GLU A 44 6.52 0.16 -0.62
CA GLU A 44 5.90 0.14 0.69
C GLU A 44 4.41 0.41 0.57
N LEU A 45 3.59 -0.27 1.36
CA LEU A 45 2.17 0.00 1.54
C LEU A 45 2.04 0.97 2.69
N VAL A 46 1.59 2.19 2.40
CA VAL A 46 1.26 3.19 3.40
C VAL A 46 -0.19 3.00 3.80
N ILE A 47 -0.43 2.90 5.11
CA ILE A 47 -1.75 2.69 5.70
C ILE A 47 -1.99 3.82 6.69
N GLU A 48 -3.05 4.59 6.49
CA GLU A 48 -3.46 5.68 7.35
C GLU A 48 -4.70 5.25 8.13
N LEU A 49 -4.57 5.20 9.45
CA LEU A 49 -5.59 4.73 10.37
C LEU A 49 -6.10 5.90 11.22
N GLY A 50 -7.40 5.99 11.43
CA GLY A 50 -8.05 6.89 12.36
C GLY A 50 -8.29 6.22 13.72
N GLN A 51 -8.13 6.99 14.79
CA GLN A 51 -8.51 6.61 16.15
C GLN A 51 -9.62 7.53 16.68
N PRO A 52 -10.44 7.09 17.64
CA PRO A 52 -11.61 7.83 18.16
C PRO A 52 -11.27 9.22 18.71
N GLU A 53 -10.03 9.44 19.15
CA GLU A 53 -9.56 10.73 19.66
C GLU A 53 -9.11 11.70 18.54
N GLY A 54 -9.39 11.38 17.27
CA GLY A 54 -8.97 12.18 16.12
C GLY A 54 -7.49 12.04 15.78
N VAL A 55 -6.78 11.09 16.40
CA VAL A 55 -5.37 10.81 16.14
C VAL A 55 -5.26 9.97 14.87
N SER A 56 -4.48 10.43 13.89
CA SER A 56 -4.10 9.63 12.73
C SER A 56 -2.81 8.85 13.01
N LEU A 57 -2.85 7.55 12.76
CA LEU A 57 -1.70 6.66 12.85
C LEU A 57 -1.30 6.23 11.44
N ARG A 58 -0.05 6.53 11.07
CA ARG A 58 0.55 6.07 9.82
C ARG A 58 1.33 4.78 10.07
N GLN A 59 1.00 3.73 9.32
CA GLN A 59 1.73 2.46 9.29
C GLN A 59 2.33 2.27 7.91
N VAL A 60 3.50 1.64 7.85
CA VAL A 60 4.21 1.37 6.61
C VAL A 60 4.64 -0.09 6.62
N VAL A 61 4.25 -0.82 5.57
CA VAL A 61 4.57 -2.24 5.41
C VAL A 61 5.37 -2.41 4.14
N ALA A 62 6.48 -3.15 4.18
CA ALA A 62 7.23 -3.46 2.97
C ALA A 62 6.39 -4.33 2.04
N ILE A 63 6.26 -3.92 0.77
CA ILE A 63 5.58 -4.72 -0.24
C ILE A 63 6.55 -5.80 -0.73
N PRO A 64 6.14 -7.08 -0.74
CA PRO A 64 6.95 -8.18 -1.25
C PRO A 64 7.49 -7.93 -2.66
N GLU A 65 8.74 -8.32 -2.90
CA GLU A 65 9.45 -8.10 -4.17
C GLU A 65 8.72 -8.70 -5.38
N GLN A 66 7.98 -9.80 -5.17
CA GLN A 66 7.15 -10.44 -6.22
C GLN A 66 6.08 -9.52 -6.82
N PHE A 67 5.72 -8.42 -6.16
CA PHE A 67 4.73 -7.46 -6.68
C PHE A 67 5.38 -6.20 -7.26
N HIS A 68 6.71 -6.08 -7.25
CA HIS A 68 7.40 -4.86 -7.69
C HIS A 68 7.23 -4.67 -9.20
N ASP A 69 7.35 -5.74 -10.00
CA ASP A 69 7.09 -5.69 -11.44
C ASP A 69 5.65 -5.29 -11.75
N LEU A 70 4.66 -5.80 -10.99
CA LEU A 70 3.26 -5.40 -11.13
C LEU A 70 3.09 -3.90 -10.88
N LEU A 71 3.65 -3.38 -9.79
CA LEU A 71 3.55 -1.96 -9.42
C LEU A 71 4.27 -1.06 -10.42
N GLU A 72 5.41 -1.49 -10.94
CA GLU A 72 6.11 -0.79 -12.02
C GLU A 72 5.30 -0.76 -13.31
N ARG A 73 4.43 -1.75 -13.58
CA ARG A 73 3.61 -1.80 -14.80
C ARG A 73 2.33 -0.98 -14.69
N GLU A 74 1.71 -0.99 -13.50
CA GLU A 74 0.34 -0.50 -13.30
C GLU A 74 0.27 0.84 -12.57
N TYR A 75 1.13 1.07 -11.58
CA TYR A 75 0.97 2.17 -10.63
C TYR A 75 1.98 3.30 -10.83
N PHE A 76 3.22 3.01 -11.26
CA PHE A 76 4.29 4.00 -11.24
C PHE A 76 4.84 4.42 -12.60
N ILE A 77 4.31 3.89 -13.71
CA ILE A 77 4.64 4.42 -15.06
C ILE A 77 4.20 5.90 -15.22
N CYS A 78 3.25 6.37 -14.42
CA CYS A 78 2.60 7.66 -14.66
C CYS A 78 2.55 8.64 -13.46
N HIS A 79 3.12 8.31 -12.31
CA HIS A 79 3.20 9.27 -11.21
C HIS A 79 4.58 9.94 -11.22
N PRO A 80 4.67 11.24 -11.57
CA PRO A 80 5.90 11.98 -11.37
C PRO A 80 6.24 11.91 -9.88
N ASP A 81 7.54 11.76 -9.59
CA ASP A 81 8.13 11.86 -8.25
C ASP A 81 7.22 12.66 -7.34
N ASP A 82 6.62 11.99 -6.35
CA ASP A 82 5.95 12.66 -5.25
C ASP A 82 7.03 13.56 -4.64
N GLU A 83 7.00 14.84 -5.06
CA GLU A 83 7.95 15.87 -4.68
C GLU A 83 8.06 15.82 -3.16
N GLU A 84 9.15 15.22 -2.67
CA GLU A 84 9.73 15.62 -1.40
C GLU A 84 10.09 17.10 -1.56
N LYS A 85 9.08 17.97 -1.37
CA LYS A 85 9.31 19.36 -1.03
C LYS A 85 9.97 19.35 0.33
N LEU A 86 11.31 19.32 0.28
CA LEU A 86 12.20 19.83 1.31
C LEU A 86 11.74 21.21 1.80
#